data_AF-K1LJ28-F1
#
_entry.id   AF-K1LJ28-F1
#
_cell.length_a   1.000
_cell.length_b   1.000
_cell.length_c   1.000
_cell.angle_alpha   90.00
_cell.angle_beta   90.00
_cell.angle_gamma   90.00
#
_symmetry.space_group_name_H-M   'P 1'
#
loop_
_entity.id
_entity.type
_entity.pdbx_description
1 polymer ?
#
loop_
_entity_poly.entity_id
_entity_poly.type
_entity_poly.pdbx_seq_one_letter_code
_entity_poly.pdbx_strand_id
1 'polypeptide(L)'
;MIKWTIVLITAGMLLVGCSDDAAEKNSKAEEETPGEFLQEEEKPNETDQLKDELSEEEAAKLPEYNIIRKQIGDGSYKIVIIANNEETRILHFLNVQGELLQYKAVFVKETNRLKIINTKGDGIVFNQVIG
;
A
#
# COMPACT_ATOMS: atom_id res chain seq x y z
N MET A 1 17.94 14.86 29.88
CA MET A 1 17.51 14.00 31.01
C MET A 1 16.11 13.52 30.71
N ILE A 2 15.99 12.31 30.16
CA ILE A 2 14.71 11.72 29.75
C ILE A 2 14.55 10.46 30.59
N LYS A 3 13.55 10.47 31.48
CA LYS A 3 13.19 9.32 32.33
C LYS A 3 12.05 8.60 31.60
N TRP A 4 12.39 7.47 30.98
CA TRP A 4 11.41 6.53 30.41
C TRP A 4 10.83 5.70 31.55
N THR A 5 9.61 6.02 31.97
CA THR A 5 8.83 5.12 32.83
C THR A 5 8.11 4.12 31.95
N ILE A 6 8.66 2.92 31.85
CA ILE A 6 8.00 1.72 31.34
C ILE A 6 6.97 1.30 32.41
N VAL A 7 5.69 1.27 32.05
CA VAL A 7 4.63 0.66 32.86
C VAL A 7 4.29 -0.70 32.25
N LEU A 8 4.53 -1.75 33.04
CA LEU A 8 4.26 -3.16 32.73
C LEU A 8 2.79 -3.51 33.03
N ILE A 9 2.11 -3.99 31.98
CA ILE A 9 1.20 -5.15 31.87
C ILE A 9 0.35 -5.52 33.10
N THR A 10 -0.98 -5.57 32.90
CA THR A 10 -1.80 -6.65 33.48
C THR A 10 -2.68 -7.29 32.41
N ALA A 11 -2.65 -8.62 32.42
CA ALA A 11 -3.28 -9.51 31.46
C ALA A 11 -4.80 -9.62 31.69
N GLY A 12 -5.57 -9.58 30.61
CA GLY A 12 -6.97 -10.01 30.58
C GLY A 12 -7.10 -11.24 29.71
N MET A 13 -6.98 -12.42 30.32
CA MET A 13 -7.34 -13.70 29.71
C MET A 13 -8.86 -13.85 29.87
N LEU A 14 -9.60 -13.89 28.77
CA LEU A 14 -10.91 -14.53 28.72
C LEU A 14 -10.93 -15.48 27.53
N LEU A 15 -10.57 -16.73 27.79
CA LEU A 15 -10.90 -17.85 26.92
C LEU A 15 -12.36 -18.22 27.19
N VAL A 16 -13.24 -17.79 26.30
CA VAL A 16 -14.55 -18.43 26.04
C VAL A 16 -14.33 -19.18 24.73
N GLY A 17 -14.59 -20.47 24.54
CA GLY A 17 -15.22 -21.53 25.32
C GLY A 17 -15.67 -22.53 24.25
N CYS A 18 -14.98 -23.66 24.08
CA CYS A 18 -15.34 -24.69 23.10
C CYS A 18 -16.57 -25.45 23.62
N SER A 19 -17.67 -25.39 22.88
CA SER A 19 -18.72 -26.40 22.92
C SER A 19 -18.60 -27.23 21.65
N ASP A 20 -18.16 -28.48 21.80
CA ASP A 20 -18.43 -29.53 20.83
C ASP A 20 -19.87 -29.99 21.05
N ASP A 21 -20.73 -29.83 20.04
CA ASP A 21 -21.79 -30.80 19.76
C ASP A 21 -22.17 -30.74 18.28
N ALA A 22 -22.09 -31.91 17.66
CA ALA A 22 -22.28 -32.14 16.24
C ALA A 22 -23.77 -32.29 15.89
N ALA A 23 -24.22 -31.64 14.82
CA ALA A 23 -25.29 -32.17 13.95
C ALA A 23 -25.35 -31.41 12.61
N GLU A 24 -25.17 -32.17 11.53
CA GLU A 24 -25.28 -31.83 10.11
C GLU A 24 -26.48 -30.96 9.71
N LYS A 25 -26.29 -30.11 8.69
CA LYS A 25 -27.02 -30.18 7.39
C LYS A 25 -26.40 -29.30 6.30
N ASN A 26 -25.73 -29.99 5.38
CA ASN A 26 -25.55 -29.79 3.93
C ASN A 26 -26.05 -28.47 3.28
N SER A 27 -25.12 -27.68 2.72
CA SER A 27 -25.27 -27.09 1.39
C SER A 27 -23.90 -26.70 0.82
N LYS A 28 -23.66 -27.19 -0.39
CA LYS A 28 -22.55 -26.90 -1.29
C LYS A 28 -22.31 -25.39 -1.45
N ALA A 29 -21.10 -24.95 -1.13
CA ALA A 29 -20.46 -23.77 -1.71
C ALA A 29 -18.98 -24.14 -1.90
N GLU A 30 -18.57 -24.20 -3.15
CA GLU A 30 -17.17 -24.33 -3.56
C GLU A 30 -16.45 -23.08 -3.05
N GLU A 31 -15.75 -23.21 -1.92
CA GLU A 31 -14.83 -22.18 -1.45
C GLU A 31 -13.47 -22.52 -2.04
N GLU A 32 -13.19 -21.86 -3.16
CA GLU A 32 -11.93 -21.93 -3.85
C GLU A 32 -10.82 -21.50 -2.89
N THR A 33 -10.02 -22.48 -2.50
CA THR A 33 -8.69 -22.31 -1.90
C THR A 33 -8.02 -21.07 -2.48
N PRO A 34 -7.77 -20.01 -1.69
CA PRO A 34 -6.94 -18.91 -2.15
C PRO A 34 -5.55 -19.49 -2.40
N GLY A 35 -5.25 -19.73 -3.67
CA GLY A 35 -3.98 -20.23 -4.14
C GLY A 35 -2.87 -19.38 -3.56
N GLU A 36 -1.82 -20.05 -3.10
CA GLU A 36 -0.54 -19.45 -2.73
C GLU A 36 -0.14 -18.42 -3.78
N PHE A 37 -0.36 -17.15 -3.45
CA PHE A 37 0.21 -16.04 -4.19
C PHE A 37 1.69 -16.08 -3.87
N LEU A 38 2.47 -16.68 -4.76
CA LEU A 38 3.92 -16.56 -4.75
C LEU A 38 4.24 -15.07 -4.69
N GLN A 39 4.66 -14.61 -3.51
CA GLN A 39 5.30 -13.33 -3.32
C GLN A 39 6.64 -13.41 -4.04
N GLU A 40 6.65 -13.09 -5.32
CA GLU A 40 7.84 -12.51 -5.93
C GLU A 40 7.94 -11.09 -5.37
N GLU A 41 8.62 -10.98 -4.23
CA GLU A 41 9.22 -9.72 -3.82
C GLU A 41 10.30 -9.38 -4.86
N GLU A 42 9.89 -8.71 -5.93
CA GLU A 42 10.81 -7.92 -6.71
C GLU A 42 11.36 -6.82 -5.80
N LYS A 43 12.52 -7.10 -5.22
CA LYS A 43 13.35 -6.15 -4.49
C LYS A 43 13.71 -5.03 -5.47
N PRO A 44 13.17 -3.80 -5.33
CA PRO A 44 13.64 -2.71 -6.14
C PRO A 44 15.06 -2.42 -5.67
N ASN A 45 16.03 -2.56 -6.58
CA ASN A 45 17.39 -2.12 -6.37
C ASN A 45 17.37 -0.59 -6.25
N GLU A 46 17.18 -0.09 -5.03
CA GLU A 46 17.33 1.32 -4.68
C GLU A 46 18.81 1.70 -4.69
N THR A 47 19.39 1.82 -5.88
CA THR A 47 20.69 2.45 -6.06
C THR A 47 20.51 3.66 -6.98
N ASP A 48 20.64 4.85 -6.39
CA ASP A 48 20.78 6.19 -6.97
C ASP A 48 20.45 6.33 -8.46
N GLN A 49 19.20 6.67 -8.77
CA GLN A 49 18.83 7.20 -10.08
C GLN A 49 18.02 8.48 -9.87
N LEU A 50 18.39 9.51 -10.63
CA LEU A 50 17.94 10.89 -10.52
C LEU A 50 16.41 10.97 -10.32
N LYS A 51 16.05 11.47 -9.14
CA LYS A 51 14.68 11.77 -8.71
C LYS A 51 14.21 13.03 -9.40
N ASP A 52 13.64 12.90 -10.59
CA ASP A 52 12.94 14.01 -11.21
C ASP A 52 11.67 14.30 -10.38
N GLU A 53 11.67 15.47 -9.74
CA GLU A 53 10.49 15.99 -9.07
C GLU A 53 9.47 16.38 -10.13
N LEU A 54 8.25 15.88 -9.97
CA LEU A 54 7.15 16.13 -10.88
C LEU A 54 6.29 17.26 -10.31
N SER A 55 5.96 18.26 -11.11
CA SER A 55 4.99 19.26 -10.69
C SER A 55 3.58 18.66 -10.57
N GLU A 56 2.70 19.29 -9.79
CA GLU A 56 1.31 18.85 -9.66
C GLU A 56 0.59 18.86 -11.03
N GLU A 57 0.89 19.85 -11.88
CA GLU A 57 0.32 19.99 -13.23
C GLU A 57 0.82 18.92 -14.20
N GLU A 58 2.07 18.48 -14.05
CA GLU A 58 2.63 17.37 -14.81
C GLU A 58 2.07 16.02 -14.33
N ALA A 59 1.96 15.85 -13.02
CA ALA A 59 1.38 14.66 -12.40
C ALA A 59 -0.10 14.50 -12.80
N ALA A 60 -0.85 15.60 -12.89
CA ALA A 60 -2.25 15.60 -13.32
C ALA A 60 -2.49 15.06 -14.74
N LYS A 61 -1.46 14.99 -15.58
CA LYS A 61 -1.55 14.40 -16.93
C LYS A 61 -1.43 12.87 -16.92
N LEU A 62 -1.02 12.28 -15.81
CA LEU A 62 -0.89 10.83 -15.68
C LEU A 62 -2.28 10.20 -15.49
N PRO A 63 -2.61 9.12 -16.21
CA PRO A 63 -3.94 8.50 -16.16
C PRO A 63 -4.32 8.02 -14.75
N GLU A 64 -3.35 7.61 -13.95
CA GLU A 64 -3.54 7.13 -12.59
C GLU A 64 -3.72 8.25 -11.55
N TYR A 65 -3.36 9.49 -11.87
CA TYR A 65 -3.17 10.54 -10.86
C TYR A 65 -4.44 10.92 -10.12
N ASN A 66 -5.55 11.09 -10.84
CA ASN A 66 -6.83 11.45 -10.23
C ASN A 66 -7.28 10.42 -9.20
N ILE A 67 -7.01 9.13 -9.45
CA ILE A 67 -7.33 8.06 -8.50
C ILE A 67 -6.37 8.11 -7.32
N ILE A 68 -5.08 8.35 -7.55
CA ILE A 68 -4.13 8.53 -6.46
C ILE A 68 -4.61 9.63 -5.51
N ARG A 69 -4.97 10.81 -6.02
CA ARG A 69 -5.49 11.93 -5.20
C ARG A 69 -6.76 11.61 -4.46
N LYS A 70 -7.68 10.88 -5.10
CA LYS A 70 -8.90 10.41 -4.44
C LYS A 70 -8.61 9.49 -3.24
N GLN A 71 -7.54 8.70 -3.30
CA GLN A 71 -7.19 7.76 -2.22
C GLN A 71 -6.34 8.39 -1.11
N ILE A 72 -5.36 9.25 -1.46
CA ILE A 72 -4.41 9.83 -0.49
C ILE A 72 -4.79 11.26 -0.03
N GLY A 73 -5.86 11.81 -0.61
CA GLY A 73 -6.39 13.15 -0.34
C GLY A 73 -5.61 14.29 -1.00
N ASP A 74 -6.07 15.52 -0.73
CA ASP A 74 -5.53 16.75 -1.34
C ASP A 74 -4.32 17.34 -0.61
N GLY A 75 -3.59 16.51 0.14
CA GLY A 75 -2.37 16.94 0.85
C GLY A 75 -1.31 17.52 -0.10
N SER A 76 -0.52 18.46 0.40
CA SER A 76 0.67 18.93 -0.33
C SER A 76 1.77 17.89 -0.22
N TYR A 77 2.15 17.31 -1.35
CA TYR A 77 3.22 16.31 -1.43
C TYR A 77 4.27 16.77 -2.44
N LYS A 78 5.53 16.45 -2.15
CA LYS A 78 6.56 16.47 -3.17
C LYS A 78 6.50 15.14 -3.92
N ILE A 79 6.24 15.21 -5.22
CA ILE A 79 6.05 14.04 -6.08
C ILE A 79 7.37 13.75 -6.79
N VAL A 80 7.81 12.51 -6.72
CA VAL A 80 9.07 12.10 -7.33
C VAL A 80 8.85 10.87 -8.18
N ILE A 81 9.32 10.91 -9.43
CA ILE A 81 9.36 9.71 -10.27
C ILE A 81 10.59 8.89 -9.86
N ILE A 82 10.35 7.64 -9.49
CA ILE A 82 11.41 6.67 -9.18
C ILE A 82 11.69 5.77 -10.37
N ALA A 83 10.64 5.42 -11.12
CA ALA A 83 10.74 4.68 -12.37
C ALA A 83 9.60 5.09 -13.31
N ASN A 84 9.88 5.13 -14.60
CA ASN A 84 8.88 5.34 -15.64
C ASN A 84 9.38 4.70 -16.94
N ASN A 85 9.21 3.38 -17.07
CA ASN A 85 9.57 2.62 -18.27
C ASN A 85 8.29 2.17 -19.01
N GLU A 86 8.41 1.35 -20.05
CA GLU A 86 7.26 0.92 -20.87
C GLU A 86 6.23 0.09 -20.09
N GLU A 87 6.65 -0.60 -19.04
CA GLU A 87 5.83 -1.52 -18.27
C GLU A 87 5.24 -0.86 -17.02
N THR A 88 6.05 -0.09 -16.29
CA THR A 88 5.74 0.36 -14.93
C THR A 88 6.12 1.83 -14.70
N ARG A 89 5.29 2.53 -13.92
CA ARG A 89 5.61 3.82 -13.31
C ARG A 89 5.55 3.72 -11.79
N ILE A 90 6.58 4.23 -11.12
CA ILE A 90 6.64 4.29 -9.66
C ILE A 90 6.78 5.75 -9.25
N LEU A 91 5.82 6.22 -8.45
CA LEU A 91 5.80 7.56 -7.87
C LEU A 91 5.95 7.49 -6.36
N HIS A 92 6.80 8.34 -5.82
CA HIS A 92 6.93 8.57 -4.39
C HIS A 92 6.29 9.91 -4.03
N PHE A 93 5.39 9.89 -3.04
CA PHE A 93 4.77 11.07 -2.44
C PHE A 93 5.43 11.33 -1.11
N LEU A 94 6.29 12.33 -1.08
CA LEU A 94 7.02 12.77 0.11
C LEU A 94 6.23 13.87 0.81
N ASN A 95 6.50 14.09 2.10
CA ASN A 95 6.03 15.29 2.79
C ASN A 95 6.54 16.57 2.08
N VAL A 96 6.00 17.73 2.44
CA VAL A 96 6.37 19.01 1.80
C VAL A 96 7.86 19.36 1.91
N GLN A 97 8.56 18.85 2.93
CA GLN A 97 10.00 19.00 3.09
C GLN A 97 10.81 18.08 2.16
N GLY A 98 10.20 17.05 1.58
CA GLY A 98 10.87 16.06 0.72
C GLY A 98 11.69 15.01 1.48
N GLU A 99 11.52 14.91 2.80
CA GLU A 99 12.37 14.09 3.67
C GLU A 99 11.75 12.73 3.96
N LEU A 100 10.42 12.65 3.98
CA LEU A 100 9.70 11.46 4.45
C LEU A 100 8.72 10.97 3.39
N LEU A 101 8.96 9.76 2.90
CA LEU A 101 7.99 9.01 2.08
C LEU A 101 6.71 8.74 2.88
N GLN A 102 5.59 9.23 2.35
CA GLN A 102 4.25 9.04 2.90
C GLN A 102 3.49 7.95 2.12
N TYR A 103 3.59 8.00 0.79
CA TYR A 103 2.95 7.02 -0.08
C TYR A 103 3.84 6.62 -1.25
N LYS A 104 3.72 5.37 -1.66
CA LYS A 104 4.27 4.85 -2.92
C LYS A 104 3.11 4.44 -3.82
N ALA A 105 3.10 4.93 -5.05
CA ALA A 105 2.22 4.44 -6.10
C ALA A 105 3.01 3.64 -7.12
N VAL A 106 2.48 2.49 -7.51
CA VAL A 106 3.01 1.63 -8.58
C VAL A 106 1.89 1.44 -9.59
N PHE A 107 2.13 1.87 -10.82
CA PHE A 107 1.21 1.74 -11.93
C PHE A 107 1.80 0.81 -12.99
N VAL A 108 1.17 -0.34 -13.20
CA VAL A 108 1.52 -1.30 -14.24
C VAL A 108 0.70 -0.96 -15.48
N LYS A 109 1.38 -0.46 -16.52
CA LYS A 109 0.79 0.14 -17.73
C LYS A 109 0.06 -0.89 -18.59
N GLU A 110 0.65 -2.08 -18.77
CA GLU A 110 0.05 -3.14 -19.57
C GLU A 110 -1.33 -3.56 -19.05
N THR A 111 -1.47 -3.69 -17.73
CA THR A 111 -2.71 -4.14 -17.08
C THR A 111 -3.58 -2.99 -16.58
N ASN A 112 -3.14 -1.75 -16.76
CA ASN A 112 -3.72 -0.55 -16.14
C ASN A 112 -4.00 -0.74 -14.63
N ARG A 113 -3.11 -1.44 -13.91
CA ARG A 113 -3.27 -1.71 -12.49
C ARG A 113 -2.52 -0.67 -11.67
N LEU A 114 -3.23 -0.02 -10.75
CA LEU A 114 -2.67 0.90 -9.77
C LEU A 114 -2.66 0.27 -8.38
N LYS A 115 -1.48 0.26 -7.76
CA LYS A 115 -1.28 -0.08 -6.35
C LYS A 115 -0.76 1.14 -5.60
N ILE A 116 -1.40 1.51 -4.49
CA ILE A 116 -0.99 2.59 -3.60
C ILE A 116 -0.72 2.00 -2.22
N ILE A 117 0.42 2.35 -1.65
CA ILE A 117 0.91 1.85 -0.36
C ILE A 117 1.15 3.07 0.54
N ASN A 118 0.54 3.08 1.73
CA ASN A 118 0.86 4.00 2.81
C ASN A 118 2.11 3.49 3.53
N THR A 119 3.19 4.25 3.51
CA THR A 119 4.48 3.84 4.10
C THR A 119 4.62 4.26 5.56
N LYS A 120 3.62 4.96 6.12
CA LYS A 120 3.56 5.37 7.53
C LYS A 120 2.50 4.62 8.34
N GLY A 121 1.63 3.84 7.69
CA GLY A 121 0.47 3.19 8.32
C GLY A 121 0.15 1.81 7.72
N ASP A 122 -1.14 1.51 7.57
CA ASP A 122 -1.73 0.16 7.38
C ASP A 122 -1.44 -0.55 6.03
N GLY A 123 -0.36 -0.20 5.34
CA GLY A 123 0.06 -0.90 4.12
C GLY A 123 -0.73 -0.50 2.88
N ILE A 124 -1.32 -1.46 2.17
CA ILE A 124 -1.96 -1.21 0.87
C ILE A 124 -3.25 -0.41 1.06
N VAL A 125 -3.31 0.77 0.45
CA VAL A 125 -4.50 1.65 0.45
C VAL A 125 -5.39 1.37 -0.75
N PHE A 126 -4.79 0.98 -1.88
CA PHE A 126 -5.50 0.75 -3.13
C PHE A 126 -4.75 -0.29 -3.97
N ASN A 127 -5.48 -1.18 -4.64
CA ASN A 127 -4.89 -2.17 -5.56
C ASN A 127 -5.95 -2.69 -6.55
N GLN A 128 -6.18 -1.95 -7.64
CA GLN A 128 -7.19 -2.31 -8.64
C GLN A 128 -6.74 -1.93 -10.07
N VAL A 129 -7.40 -2.54 -11.06
CA VAL A 129 -7.35 -2.08 -12.46
C VAL A 129 -8.21 -0.82 -12.58
N ILE A 130 -7.67 0.22 -13.23
CA ILE A 130 -8.25 1.57 -13.24
C ILE A 130 -8.63 2.09 -14.64
N GLY A 131 -8.67 1.19 -15.63
CA GLY A 131 -9.02 1.48 -17.01
C GLY A 131 -10.40 2.10 -17.18
#